data_AF-A0A963BSV0-F1
#
_entry.id   AF-A0A963BSV0-F1
#
_cell.length_a   1.000
_cell.length_b   1.000
_cell.length_c   1.000
_cell.angle_alpha   90.00
_cell.angle_beta   90.00
_cell.angle_gamma   90.00
#
_symmetry.space_group_name_H-M   'P 1'
#
loop_
_entity.id
_entity.type
_entity.pdbx_description
1 polymer ?
#
loop_
_entity_poly.entity_id
_entity_poly.type
_entity_poly.pdbx_seq_one_letter_code
_entity_poly.pdbx_strand_id
1 'polypeptide(L)'
;MDRFTRNYSIILGTIALVVLVWALYEDPQVSALNDLLDQDATVAGYPYRFRVLRVENSVAIVSTPRSSAFPVYRALGLLYPNLANRAEDNPDVMQAQQVLAETQKQVKAIVLTLGKVKSLRWELDRNWLNQHGIQLNSGD
;
A
#
# COMPACT_ATOMS: atom_id res chain seq x y z
N MET A 1 15.88 21.30 43.28
CA MET A 1 15.28 21.34 41.93
C MET A 1 14.05 22.23 41.98
N ASP A 2 14.11 23.36 41.30
CA ASP A 2 13.01 24.33 41.25
C ASP A 2 11.71 23.67 40.79
N ARG A 3 10.58 24.08 41.37
CA ARG A 3 9.24 23.59 40.98
C ARG A 3 9.00 23.78 39.48
N PHE A 4 9.64 24.80 38.89
CA PHE A 4 9.68 25.07 37.46
C PHE A 4 10.32 23.96 36.64
N THR A 5 11.55 23.53 36.99
CA THR A 5 12.26 22.45 36.29
C THR A 5 11.50 21.14 36.35
N ARG A 6 10.90 20.83 37.52
CA ARG A 6 10.11 19.62 37.71
C ARG A 6 8.87 19.58 36.82
N ASN A 7 8.10 20.67 36.76
CA ASN A 7 6.92 20.76 35.91
C ASN A 7 7.27 20.72 34.41
N TYR A 8 8.36 21.39 34.01
CA TYR A 8 8.85 21.34 32.63
C TYR A 8 9.23 19.91 32.21
N SER A 9 9.95 19.17 33.04
CA SER A 9 10.31 17.78 32.75
C SER A 9 9.09 16.85 32.66
N ILE A 10 8.04 17.10 33.46
CA ILE A 10 6.79 16.32 33.39
C ILE A 10 6.05 16.61 32.07
N ILE A 11 5.95 17.88 31.68
CA ILE A 11 5.31 18.27 30.41
C ILE A 11 6.08 17.69 29.22
N LEU A 12 7.41 17.82 29.22
CA LEU A 12 8.26 17.28 28.16
C LEU A 12 8.17 15.75 28.08
N GLY A 13 8.18 15.06 29.24
CA GLY A 13 7.98 13.61 29.31
C GLY A 13 6.62 13.18 28.78
N THR A 14 5.57 13.96 29.07
CA THR A 14 4.20 13.69 28.56
C THR A 14 4.14 13.86 27.04
N ILE A 15 4.72 14.93 26.50
CA ILE A 15 4.78 15.15 25.05
C ILE A 15 5.56 14.03 24.36
N ALA A 16 6.72 13.65 24.92
CA ALA A 16 7.52 12.56 24.38
C ALA A 16 6.74 11.23 24.37
N LEU A 17 5.97 10.94 25.44
CA LEU A 17 5.10 9.77 25.49
C LEU A 17 3.97 9.82 24.46
N VAL A 18 3.32 10.97 24.26
CA VAL A 18 2.26 11.12 23.25
C VAL A 18 2.82 10.90 21.84
N VAL A 19 3.98 11.47 21.53
CA VAL A 19 4.65 11.28 20.24
C VAL A 19 5.05 9.81 20.04
N LEU A 20 5.58 9.16 21.07
CA LEU A 20 5.92 7.73 21.00
C LEU A 20 4.70 6.84 20.78
N VAL A 21 3.61 7.09 21.51
CA VAL A 21 2.35 6.35 21.35
C VAL A 21 1.80 6.54 19.93
N TRP A 22 1.81 7.77 19.42
CA TRP A 22 1.35 8.05 18.06
C TRP A 22 2.23 7.39 17.00
N ALA A 23 3.56 7.42 17.17
CA ALA A 23 4.50 6.79 16.24
C ALA A 23 4.41 5.25 16.23
N LEU A 24 3.98 4.64 17.33
CA LEU A 24 3.81 3.19 17.46
C LEU A 24 2.37 2.73 17.26
N TYR A 25 1.43 3.64 17.03
CA TYR A 25 0.03 3.28 16.82
C TYR A 25 -0.14 2.71 15.42
N GLU A 26 -0.24 1.39 15.33
CA GLU A 26 -0.64 0.68 14.13
C GLU A 26 -2.14 0.40 14.18
N ASP A 27 -2.87 0.80 13.15
CA ASP A 27 -4.32 0.65 13.13
C ASP A 27 -4.68 -0.85 13.06
N PRO A 28 -5.35 -1.43 14.08
CA PRO A 28 -5.65 -2.86 14.12
C PRO A 28 -6.58 -3.28 12.97
N GLN A 29 -7.28 -2.33 12.34
CA GLN A 29 -8.05 -2.61 11.14
C GLN A 29 -7.15 -2.86 9.92
N VAL A 30 -6.03 -2.16 9.82
CA VAL A 30 -5.07 -2.29 8.71
C VAL A 30 -4.35 -3.63 8.79
N SER A 31 -3.88 -4.02 9.98
CA SER A 31 -3.24 -5.32 10.18
C SER A 31 -4.18 -6.48 9.87
N ALA A 32 -5.42 -6.45 10.38
CA ALA A 32 -6.42 -7.47 10.10
C ALA A 32 -6.75 -7.59 8.59
N LEU A 33 -6.80 -6.47 7.86
CA LEU A 33 -6.99 -6.48 6.41
C LEU A 33 -5.79 -7.10 5.68
N ASN A 34 -4.57 -6.75 6.09
CA ASN A 34 -3.35 -7.31 5.52
C ASN A 34 -3.25 -8.82 5.77
N ASP A 35 -3.60 -9.28 6.97
CA ASP A 35 -3.64 -10.71 7.30
C ASP A 35 -4.62 -11.48 6.40
N LEU A 36 -5.78 -10.88 6.07
CA LEU A 36 -6.74 -11.50 5.15
C LEU A 36 -6.22 -11.53 3.70
N LEU A 37 -5.50 -10.50 3.26
CA LEU A 37 -4.87 -10.48 1.94
C LEU A 37 -3.76 -11.54 1.83
N ASP A 38 -3.00 -11.74 2.90
CA ASP A 38 -1.94 -12.75 2.96
C ASP A 38 -2.49 -14.19 3.06
N GLN A 39 -3.72 -14.37 3.56
CA GLN A 39 -4.41 -15.65 3.59
C GLN A 39 -4.98 -16.07 2.23
N ASP A 40 -5.25 -15.12 1.33
CA ASP A 40 -5.78 -15.43 0.00
C ASP A 40 -4.66 -15.89 -0.94
N ALA A 41 -4.72 -17.14 -1.40
CA ALA A 41 -3.69 -17.73 -2.25
C ALA A 41 -3.50 -17.01 -3.60
N THR A 42 -4.54 -16.37 -4.14
CA THR A 42 -4.47 -15.64 -5.42
C THR A 42 -3.71 -14.33 -5.24
N VAL A 43 -4.01 -13.60 -4.16
CA VAL A 43 -3.35 -12.34 -3.84
C VAL A 43 -1.91 -12.58 -3.36
N ALA A 44 -1.71 -13.50 -2.43
CA ALA A 44 -0.40 -13.83 -1.87
C ALA A 44 0.55 -14.48 -2.90
N GLY A 45 0.01 -15.22 -3.88
CA GLY A 45 0.77 -15.84 -4.96
C GLY A 45 1.20 -14.87 -6.07
N TYR A 46 0.70 -13.63 -6.07
CA TYR A 46 1.07 -12.65 -7.08
C TYR A 46 2.47 -12.06 -6.81
N PRO A 47 3.30 -11.78 -7.83
CA PRO A 47 4.67 -11.27 -7.62
C PRO A 47 4.74 -9.93 -6.88
N TYR A 48 3.67 -9.12 -6.95
CA TYR A 48 3.53 -7.90 -6.17
C TYR A 48 2.65 -8.15 -4.95
N ARG A 49 3.16 -7.79 -3.76
CA ARG A 49 2.40 -7.86 -2.50
C ARG A 49 1.53 -6.62 -2.33
N PHE A 50 0.22 -6.80 -2.44
CA PHE A 50 -0.76 -5.76 -2.13
C PHE A 50 -0.88 -5.57 -0.62
N ARG A 51 -0.79 -4.32 -0.16
CA ARG A 51 -0.94 -3.99 1.26
C ARG A 51 -1.89 -2.83 1.46
N VAL A 52 -2.75 -2.94 2.47
CA VAL A 52 -3.49 -1.81 3.00
C VAL A 52 -2.52 -0.92 3.76
N LEU A 53 -2.44 0.34 3.35
CA LEU A 53 -1.56 1.35 3.94
C LEU A 53 -2.24 2.01 5.13
N ARG A 54 -3.51 2.36 4.98
CA ARG A 54 -4.34 3.01 6.02
C ARG A 54 -5.82 2.92 5.67
N VAL A 55 -6.67 3.09 6.67
CA VAL A 55 -8.12 3.23 6.47
C VAL A 55 -8.55 4.59 7.01
N GLU A 56 -9.11 5.42 6.15
CA GLU A 56 -9.57 6.77 6.52
C GLU A 56 -11.02 6.93 6.09
N ASN A 57 -11.91 7.38 6.98
CA ASN A 57 -13.31 7.66 6.64
C ASN A 57 -14.05 6.49 5.96
N SER A 58 -13.81 5.25 6.40
CA SER A 58 -14.33 4.02 5.74
C SER A 58 -13.79 3.77 4.33
N VAL A 59 -12.70 4.43 3.92
CA VAL A 59 -11.99 4.20 2.67
C VAL A 59 -10.66 3.51 2.97
N ALA A 60 -10.49 2.29 2.49
CA ALA A 60 -9.21 1.59 2.59
C ALA A 60 -8.29 2.07 1.46
N ILE A 61 -7.10 2.51 1.84
CA ILE A 61 -6.06 2.93 0.91
C ILE A 61 -5.11 1.75 0.73
N VAL A 62 -5.04 1.22 -0.48
CA VAL A 62 -4.30 0.00 -0.81
C VAL A 62 -3.20 0.32 -1.81
N SER A 63 -2.02 -0.25 -1.59
CA SER A 63 -0.86 -0.10 -2.45
C SER A 63 -1.10 -0.70 -3.84
N THR A 64 -0.60 -0.03 -4.87
CA THR A 64 -0.67 -0.50 -6.25
C THR A 64 0.65 -0.23 -6.97
N PRO A 65 1.10 -1.13 -7.85
CA PRO A 65 2.28 -0.90 -8.67
C PRO A 65 1.96 0.02 -9.87
N ARG A 66 0.68 0.23 -10.19
CA ARG A 66 0.21 1.09 -11.30
C ARG A 66 -0.44 2.38 -10.81
N SER A 67 -0.32 3.45 -11.58
CA SER A 67 -1.10 4.69 -11.44
C SER A 67 -1.23 5.39 -12.79
N SER A 68 -1.87 6.57 -12.82
CA SER A 68 -1.83 7.44 -14.01
C SER A 68 -0.40 7.87 -14.36
N ALA A 69 0.46 8.07 -13.35
CA ALA A 69 1.87 8.44 -13.53
C ALA A 69 2.76 7.25 -13.93
N PHE A 70 2.33 6.01 -13.62
CA PHE A 70 3.10 4.81 -13.93
C PHE A 70 2.19 3.72 -14.55
N PRO A 71 2.19 3.60 -15.88
CA PRO A 71 1.24 2.75 -16.59
C PRO A 71 1.53 1.26 -16.38
N VAL A 72 0.48 0.45 -16.58
CA VAL A 72 0.50 -0.99 -16.28
C VAL A 72 1.59 -1.74 -17.03
N TYR A 73 1.80 -1.47 -18.32
CA TYR A 73 2.80 -2.18 -19.10
C TYR A 73 4.22 -2.01 -18.53
N ARG A 74 4.56 -0.83 -17.97
CA ARG A 74 5.84 -0.60 -17.28
C ARG A 74 5.91 -1.37 -15.97
N ALA A 75 4.83 -1.38 -15.19
CA ALA A 75 4.76 -2.14 -13.95
C ALA A 75 4.90 -3.65 -14.19
N LEU A 76 4.23 -4.17 -15.23
CA LEU A 76 4.35 -5.57 -15.62
C LEU A 76 5.75 -5.90 -16.12
N GLY A 77 6.43 -5.00 -16.82
CA GLY A 77 7.83 -5.18 -17.21
C GLY A 77 8.80 -5.32 -16.02
N LEU A 78 8.51 -4.64 -14.90
CA LEU A 78 9.28 -4.79 -13.65
C LEU A 78 8.98 -6.12 -12.93
N LEU A 79 7.71 -6.57 -12.95
CA LEU A 79 7.31 -7.84 -12.33
C LEU A 79 7.71 -9.06 -13.16
N TYR A 80 7.71 -8.93 -14.48
CA TYR A 80 7.97 -9.97 -15.45
C TYR A 80 9.00 -9.48 -16.48
N PRO A 81 10.30 -9.75 -16.27
CA PRO A 81 11.37 -9.26 -17.13
C PRO A 81 11.20 -9.68 -18.61
N ASN A 82 10.56 -10.82 -18.86
CA ASN A 82 10.21 -11.33 -20.19
C ASN A 82 9.19 -10.45 -20.94
N LEU A 83 8.46 -9.58 -20.24
CA LEU A 83 7.47 -8.65 -20.79
C LEU A 83 8.03 -7.23 -20.97
N ALA A 84 9.18 -6.90 -20.40
CA ALA A 84 9.71 -5.53 -20.36
C ALA A 84 9.93 -4.88 -21.74
N ASN A 85 10.22 -5.68 -22.77
CA ASN A 85 10.45 -5.21 -24.15
C ASN A 85 9.28 -5.56 -25.09
N ARG A 86 8.10 -5.92 -24.54
CA ARG A 86 6.92 -6.26 -25.34
C ARG A 86 6.01 -5.04 -25.48
N ALA A 87 5.34 -4.95 -26.62
CA ALA A 87 4.34 -3.92 -26.85
C ALA A 87 3.07 -4.21 -26.02
N GLU A 88 2.28 -3.16 -25.74
CA GLU A 88 1.07 -3.26 -24.91
C GLU A 88 -0.01 -4.17 -25.53
N ASP A 89 -0.05 -4.26 -26.85
CA ASP A 89 -0.94 -5.13 -27.64
C ASP A 89 -0.45 -6.58 -27.75
N ASN A 90 0.69 -6.91 -27.14
CA ASN A 90 1.20 -8.27 -27.13
C ASN A 90 0.28 -9.18 -26.27
N PRO A 91 -0.09 -10.38 -26.76
CA PRO A 91 -1.00 -11.27 -26.03
C PRO A 91 -0.50 -11.63 -24.62
N ASP A 92 0.81 -11.79 -24.43
CA ASP A 92 1.39 -12.11 -23.12
C ASP A 92 1.24 -10.94 -22.13
N VAL A 93 1.38 -9.70 -22.63
CA VAL A 93 1.18 -8.48 -21.83
C VAL A 93 -0.29 -8.33 -21.48
N MET A 94 -1.19 -8.51 -22.45
CA MET A 94 -2.64 -8.47 -22.22
C MET A 94 -3.08 -9.52 -21.19
N GLN A 95 -2.54 -10.74 -21.25
CA GLN A 95 -2.82 -11.78 -20.27
C GLN A 95 -2.33 -11.36 -18.87
N ALA A 96 -1.12 -10.82 -18.75
CA ALA A 96 -0.60 -10.34 -17.48
C ALA A 96 -1.41 -9.14 -16.92
N GLN A 97 -1.92 -8.27 -17.80
CA GLN A 97 -2.86 -7.20 -17.42
C GLN A 97 -4.17 -7.75 -16.87
N GLN A 98 -4.73 -8.80 -17.51
CA GLN A 98 -5.95 -9.46 -17.04
C GLN A 98 -5.74 -10.12 -15.67
N VAL A 99 -4.63 -10.83 -15.48
CA VAL A 99 -4.28 -11.43 -14.18
C VAL A 99 -4.18 -10.35 -13.11
N LEU A 100 -3.49 -9.23 -13.38
CA LEU A 100 -3.41 -8.10 -12.46
C LEU A 100 -4.81 -7.56 -12.11
N ALA A 101 -5.70 -7.40 -13.10
CA ALA A 101 -7.05 -6.90 -12.90
C ALA A 101 -7.90 -7.84 -12.03
N GLU A 102 -7.81 -9.15 -12.26
CA GLU A 102 -8.49 -10.15 -11.42
C GLU A 102 -7.93 -10.15 -9.99
N THR A 103 -6.61 -10.05 -9.81
CA THR A 103 -6.02 -9.92 -8.46
C THR A 103 -6.49 -8.64 -7.77
N GLN A 104 -6.53 -7.49 -8.46
CA GLN A 104 -7.04 -6.24 -7.90
C GLN A 104 -8.52 -6.34 -7.50
N LYS A 105 -9.33 -7.08 -8.26
CA LYS A 105 -10.73 -7.35 -7.95
C LYS A 105 -10.86 -8.24 -6.72
N GLN A 106 -10.02 -9.27 -6.58
CA GLN A 106 -9.98 -10.13 -5.41
C GLN A 106 -9.58 -9.36 -4.14
N VAL A 107 -8.52 -8.56 -4.21
CA VAL A 107 -8.10 -7.64 -3.14
C VAL A 107 -9.27 -6.75 -2.72
N LYS A 108 -9.98 -6.15 -3.68
CA LYS A 108 -11.15 -5.33 -3.39
C LYS A 108 -12.27 -6.13 -2.70
N ALA A 109 -12.57 -7.34 -3.15
CA ALA A 109 -13.58 -8.19 -2.53
C ALA A 109 -13.24 -8.50 -1.07
N ILE A 110 -11.99 -8.86 -0.78
CA ILE A 110 -11.50 -9.15 0.57
C ILE A 110 -11.59 -7.90 1.46
N VAL A 111 -11.10 -6.76 0.97
CA VAL A 111 -11.08 -5.51 1.74
C VAL A 111 -12.50 -5.03 2.08
N LEU A 112 -13.46 -5.21 1.17
CA LEU A 112 -14.86 -4.85 1.39
C LEU A 112 -15.62 -5.88 2.24
N THR A 113 -15.06 -7.07 2.48
CA THR A 113 -15.70 -8.11 3.32
C THR A 113 -15.74 -7.69 4.79
N LEU A 114 -14.69 -6.99 5.26
CA LEU A 114 -14.72 -6.30 6.55
C LEU A 114 -15.63 -5.08 6.40
N GLY A 115 -16.91 -5.22 6.81
CA GLY A 115 -17.97 -4.20 6.67
C GLY A 115 -17.70 -2.83 7.32
N LYS A 116 -16.49 -2.62 7.86
CA LYS A 116 -15.94 -1.33 8.27
C LYS A 116 -15.44 -0.47 7.09
N VAL A 117 -15.19 -1.07 5.92
CA VAL A 117 -14.73 -0.37 4.70
C VAL A 117 -15.86 -0.31 3.68
N LYS A 118 -16.19 0.90 3.22
CA LYS A 118 -17.21 1.15 2.20
C LYS A 118 -16.62 1.30 0.80
N SER A 119 -15.38 1.78 0.72
CA SER A 119 -14.71 2.07 -0.55
C SER A 119 -13.23 1.72 -0.50
N LEU A 120 -12.65 1.45 -1.66
CA LEU A 120 -11.22 1.20 -1.82
C LEU A 120 -10.62 2.29 -2.72
N ARG A 121 -9.49 2.85 -2.30
CA ARG A 121 -8.67 3.76 -3.10
C ARG A 121 -7.30 3.14 -3.31
N TRP A 122 -6.81 3.19 -4.54
CA TRP A 122 -5.47 2.73 -4.88
C TRP A 122 -4.47 3.87 -4.71
N GLU A 123 -3.36 3.59 -4.05
CA GLU A 123 -2.25 4.53 -3.87
C GLU A 123 -0.97 3.93 -4.43
N LEU A 124 -0.24 4.72 -5.21
CA LEU A 124 0.97 4.28 -5.87
C LEU A 124 2.06 3.95 -4.86
N ASP A 125 2.59 2.74 -4.96
CA ASP A 125 3.70 2.30 -4.12
C ASP A 125 5.04 2.86 -4.61
N ARG A 126 5.32 4.10 -4.21
CA ARG A 126 6.56 4.80 -4.54
C ARG A 126 7.78 4.10 -3.97
N ASN A 127 7.66 3.48 -2.80
CA ASN A 127 8.76 2.76 -2.17
C ASN A 127 9.14 1.53 -2.98
N TRP A 128 8.15 0.75 -3.42
CA TRP A 128 8.39 -0.38 -4.32
C TRP A 128 9.01 0.07 -5.65
N LEU A 129 8.53 1.15 -6.24
CA LEU A 129 9.13 1.71 -7.46
C LEU A 129 10.59 2.15 -7.25
N ASN A 130 10.87 2.84 -6.15
CA ASN A 130 12.24 3.26 -5.81
C ASN A 130 13.16 2.05 -5.62
N GLN A 131 12.68 0.96 -5.00
CA GLN A 131 13.42 -0.30 -4.86
C GLN A 131 13.74 -0.94 -6.23
N HIS A 132 12.90 -0.70 -7.23
CA HIS A 132 13.11 -1.15 -8.62
C HIS A 132 13.83 -0.10 -9.48
N GLY A 133 14.41 0.94 -8.87
CA GLY A 133 15.19 1.97 -9.56
C GLY A 133 14.37 3.05 -10.27
N ILE A 134 13.05 3.09 -10.06
CA ILE A 134 12.16 4.09 -10.66
C ILE A 134 11.86 5.20 -9.64
N GLN A 135 12.47 6.37 -9.83
CA GLN A 135 12.17 7.58 -9.06
C GLN A 135 11.12 8.40 -9.80
N LEU A 136 9.90 8.44 -9.26
CA LEU A 136 8.88 9.36 -9.73
C LEU A 136 9.13 10.73 -9.09
N ASN A 137 9.65 11.68 -9.87
CA ASN A 137 9.72 13.07 -9.46
C ASN A 137 8.30 13.56 -9.14
N SER A 138 8.05 13.84 -7.86
CA SER A 138 6.83 14.47 -7.37
C SER A 138 6.85 15.94 -7.78
N GLY A 139 6.45 16.23 -9.01
CA GLY A 139 6.38 17.59 -9.54
C GLY A 139 5.35 17.68 -10.65
N ASP A 140 4.07 17.70 -10.28
CA ASP A 140 2.97 18.48 -10.87
C ASP A 140 1.67 18.20 -10.10
#